data_AF-A0AAD5WIH8-F1
#
_entry.id   AF-A0AAD5WIH8-F1
#
_cell.length_a   1.000
_cell.length_b   1.000
_cell.length_c   1.000
_cell.angle_alpha   90.00
_cell.angle_beta   90.00
_cell.angle_gamma   90.00
#
_symmetry.space_group_name_H-M   'P 1'
#
loop_
_entity.id
_entity.type
_entity.pdbx_description
1 polymer ?
#
loop_
_entity_poly.entity_id
_entity_poly.type
_entity_poly.pdbx_seq_one_letter_code
_entity_poly.pdbx_strand_id
1 'polypeptide(L)'
;MLLNVLLLGLSAVSADRCASVPSSLWCANDELSKQCGFEDLCNRYRLNHNKPINITVLMEALCPDCQLWIVEEFYPKVFKNFAKFINIELVPFGNAKITSTVPFENATAKCFSRLPISEEVQRMIQFADKIPPYWRHGNRLPVFEQDLARNDTGPLPID
;
A
#
# COMPACT_ATOMS: atom_id res chain seq x y z
N MET A 1 64.75 14.88 20.25
CA MET A 1 63.56 14.13 20.71
C MET A 1 62.28 14.97 20.50
N LEU A 2 61.93 15.33 19.25
CA LEU A 2 60.77 16.20 18.96
C LEU A 2 60.12 15.82 17.61
N LEU A 3 59.77 14.54 17.40
CA LEU A 3 59.23 14.09 16.10
C LEU A 3 58.21 12.93 16.20
N ASN A 4 57.36 12.91 17.26
CA ASN A 4 56.38 11.82 17.48
C ASN A 4 54.99 12.31 17.98
N VAL A 5 54.65 13.59 17.82
CA VAL A 5 53.39 14.18 18.37
C VAL A 5 52.48 14.74 17.25
N LEU A 6 52.34 14.01 16.14
CA LEU A 6 51.56 14.49 14.98
C LEU A 6 50.74 13.42 14.25
N LEU A 7 50.31 12.37 14.96
CA LEU A 7 49.59 11.23 14.38
C LEU A 7 48.32 10.77 15.15
N LEU A 8 47.88 11.53 16.16
CA LEU A 8 46.68 11.22 16.97
C LEU A 8 45.61 12.33 16.87
N GLY A 9 45.28 12.74 15.64
CA GLY A 9 44.38 13.88 15.38
C GLY A 9 43.23 13.66 14.39
N LEU A 10 43.13 12.49 13.74
CA LEU A 10 42.07 12.17 12.79
C LEU A 10 41.44 10.78 13.04
N SER A 11 40.90 10.57 14.24
CA SER A 11 39.70 9.73 14.36
C SER A 11 38.53 10.51 13.75
N ALA A 12 38.39 10.41 12.43
CA ALA A 12 37.26 10.99 11.73
C ALA A 12 35.96 10.50 12.38
N VAL A 13 35.06 11.44 12.70
CA VAL A 13 33.66 11.10 12.98
C VAL A 13 33.05 10.63 11.67
N SER A 14 33.32 9.36 11.34
CA SER A 14 32.53 8.61 10.38
C SER A 14 31.18 8.39 11.03
N ALA A 15 30.30 9.39 10.95
CA ALA A 15 28.88 9.19 11.13
C ALA A 15 28.51 7.96 10.30
N ASP A 16 27.93 6.95 10.95
CA ASP A 16 27.76 5.65 10.34
C ASP A 16 26.93 5.82 9.06
N ARG A 17 27.58 5.59 7.92
CA ARG A 17 26.97 5.82 6.60
C ARG A 17 25.77 4.90 6.42
N CYS A 18 25.75 3.76 7.11
CA CYS A 18 24.65 2.82 7.12
C CYS A 18 23.42 3.34 7.89
N ALA A 19 23.64 4.10 8.97
CA ALA A 19 22.56 4.71 9.77
C ALA A 19 22.07 6.06 9.21
N SER A 20 22.91 6.74 8.42
CA SER A 20 22.66 8.11 7.94
C SER A 20 22.06 8.18 6.53
N VAL A 21 22.04 7.07 5.78
CA VAL A 21 21.62 7.01 4.39
C VAL A 21 20.28 6.27 4.25
N PRO A 22 19.23 6.89 3.67
CA PRO A 22 17.91 6.28 3.54
C PRO A 22 17.87 5.11 2.55
N SER A 23 16.82 4.29 2.66
CA SER A 23 16.77 2.97 2.03
C SER A 23 16.61 2.94 0.50
N SER A 24 16.47 4.08 -0.15
CA SER A 24 16.60 4.21 -1.61
C SER A 24 18.06 4.36 -2.05
N LEU A 25 18.87 5.08 -1.28
CA LEU A 25 20.23 5.48 -1.68
C LEU A 25 21.27 4.37 -1.45
N TRP A 26 21.15 3.59 -0.36
CA TRP A 26 21.99 2.41 -0.16
C TRP A 26 21.77 1.32 -1.24
N CYS A 27 20.60 1.28 -1.90
CA CYS A 27 20.24 0.33 -2.94
C CYS A 27 20.47 0.88 -4.34
N ALA A 28 20.87 2.15 -4.45
CA ALA A 28 21.43 2.72 -5.67
C ALA A 28 22.96 2.48 -5.77
N ASN A 29 23.60 1.97 -4.71
CA ASN A 29 25.05 1.77 -4.64
C ASN A 29 25.38 0.41 -4.01
N ASP A 30 25.75 -0.58 -4.84
CA ASP A 30 26.07 -1.94 -4.39
C ASP A 30 27.26 -2.01 -3.43
N GLU A 31 28.22 -1.09 -3.50
CA GLU A 31 29.36 -1.07 -2.57
C GLU A 31 28.92 -0.64 -1.17
N LEU A 32 28.07 0.40 -1.08
CA LEU A 32 27.48 0.81 0.20
C LEU A 32 26.52 -0.26 0.74
N SER A 33 25.74 -0.91 -0.13
CA SER A 33 24.88 -2.04 0.25
C SER A 33 25.68 -3.18 0.88
N LYS A 34 26.84 -3.55 0.30
CA LYS A 34 27.75 -4.58 0.84
C LYS A 34 28.44 -4.15 2.13
N GLN A 35 28.99 -2.94 2.15
CA GLN A 35 29.67 -2.38 3.33
C GLN A 35 28.75 -2.41 4.56
N CYS A 36 27.45 -2.18 4.36
CA CYS A 36 26.44 -2.15 5.40
C CYS A 36 25.69 -3.48 5.63
N GLY A 37 25.96 -4.53 4.83
CA GLY A 37 25.31 -5.84 4.96
C GLY A 37 23.82 -5.87 4.60
N PHE A 38 23.39 -5.07 3.63
CA PHE A 38 22.00 -4.89 3.24
C PHE A 38 21.64 -5.44 1.84
N GLU A 39 22.51 -6.23 1.20
CA GLU A 39 22.28 -6.74 -0.17
C GLU A 39 20.93 -7.46 -0.32
N ASP A 40 20.57 -8.32 0.63
CA ASP A 40 19.28 -9.05 0.63
C ASP A 40 18.08 -8.10 0.77
N LEU A 41 18.22 -7.04 1.56
CA LEU A 41 17.19 -6.02 1.71
C LEU A 41 17.06 -5.19 0.42
N CYS A 42 18.18 -4.87 -0.23
CA CYS A 42 18.18 -4.17 -1.51
C CYS A 42 17.67 -5.03 -2.67
N ASN A 43 17.91 -6.34 -2.66
CA ASN A 43 17.29 -7.27 -3.60
C ASN A 43 15.76 -7.28 -3.42
N ARG A 44 15.25 -7.37 -2.18
CA ARG A 44 13.80 -7.25 -1.91
C ARG A 44 13.23 -5.87 -2.28
N TYR A 45 13.97 -4.79 -2.05
CA TYR A 45 13.58 -3.44 -2.44
C TYR A 45 13.44 -3.33 -3.97
N ARG A 46 14.46 -3.72 -4.73
CA ARG A 46 14.46 -3.70 -6.20
C ARG A 46 13.35 -4.57 -6.80
N LEU A 47 13.10 -5.75 -6.23
CA LEU A 47 12.00 -6.64 -6.63
C LEU A 47 10.60 -6.03 -6.42
N ASN A 48 10.45 -5.04 -5.54
CA ASN A 48 9.17 -4.38 -5.24
C ASN A 48 9.15 -2.89 -5.61
N HIS A 49 10.23 -2.38 -6.20
CA HIS A 49 10.33 -0.99 -6.62
C HIS A 49 9.29 -0.67 -7.71
N ASN A 50 8.65 0.50 -7.60
CA ASN A 50 7.53 0.94 -8.46
C ASN A 50 6.33 -0.03 -8.54
N LYS A 51 6.19 -1.00 -7.63
CA LYS A 51 4.98 -1.83 -7.54
C LYS A 51 3.97 -1.19 -6.57
N PRO A 52 2.65 -1.31 -6.83
CA PRO A 52 1.64 -0.87 -5.87
C PRO A 52 1.76 -1.62 -4.53
N ILE A 53 1.48 -0.94 -3.44
CA ILE A 53 1.44 -1.52 -2.09
C ILE A 53 0.11 -2.25 -1.93
N ASN A 54 0.16 -3.56 -1.66
CA ASN A 54 -1.06 -4.33 -1.37
C ASN A 54 -1.48 -4.09 0.09
N ILE A 55 -2.70 -3.62 0.31
CA ILE A 55 -3.29 -3.34 1.61
C ILE A 55 -4.58 -4.17 1.75
N THR A 56 -4.56 -5.18 2.62
CA THR A 56 -5.78 -5.91 3.02
C THR A 56 -6.28 -5.35 4.34
N VAL A 57 -7.50 -4.82 4.36
CA VAL A 57 -8.17 -4.34 5.58
C VAL A 57 -9.19 -5.37 6.03
N LEU A 58 -8.98 -5.96 7.21
CA LEU A 58 -9.98 -6.75 7.90
C LEU A 58 -10.82 -5.79 8.75
N MET A 59 -12.11 -5.64 8.44
CA MET A 59 -13.04 -4.75 9.16
C MET A 59 -14.33 -5.49 9.50
N GLU A 60 -15.08 -4.98 10.47
CA GLU A 60 -16.45 -5.44 10.74
C GLU A 60 -17.45 -4.45 10.16
N ALA A 61 -18.34 -4.91 9.28
CA ALA A 61 -19.25 -4.01 8.55
C ALA A 61 -20.19 -3.22 9.46
N LEU A 62 -20.59 -3.76 10.61
CA LEU A 62 -21.49 -3.10 11.55
C LEU A 62 -20.76 -2.43 12.74
N CYS A 63 -19.43 -2.43 12.76
CA CYS A 63 -18.66 -1.71 13.77
C CYS A 63 -18.61 -0.21 13.44
N PRO A 64 -19.12 0.69 14.32
CA PRO A 64 -19.12 2.13 14.07
C PRO A 64 -17.72 2.70 13.83
N ASP A 65 -16.73 2.30 14.63
CA ASP A 65 -15.36 2.79 14.51
C ASP A 65 -14.70 2.34 13.20
N CYS A 66 -15.04 1.14 12.70
CA CYS A 66 -14.59 0.68 11.39
C CYS A 66 -15.22 1.48 10.24
N GLN A 67 -16.49 1.86 10.37
CA GLN A 67 -17.18 2.72 9.38
C GLN A 67 -16.58 4.13 9.38
N LEU A 68 -16.41 4.74 10.55
CA LEU A 68 -15.78 6.06 10.72
C LEU A 68 -14.34 6.07 10.17
N TRP A 69 -13.53 5.06 10.50
CA TRP A 69 -12.18 4.94 9.96
C TRP A 69 -12.17 4.85 8.43
N ILE A 70 -13.09 4.10 7.82
CA ILE A 70 -13.21 4.05 6.35
C ILE A 70 -13.55 5.44 5.78
N VAL A 71 -14.52 6.14 6.35
CA VAL A 71 -15.08 7.39 5.80
C VAL A 71 -14.22 8.63 6.08
N GLU A 72 -13.64 8.73 7.28
CA GLU A 72 -12.94 9.93 7.75
C GLU A 72 -11.42 9.85 7.60
N GLU A 73 -10.85 8.64 7.71
CA GLU A 73 -9.39 8.43 7.67
C GLU A 73 -8.96 7.83 6.32
N PHE A 74 -9.36 6.58 6.06
CA PHE A 74 -8.85 5.80 4.94
C PHE A 74 -9.24 6.40 3.59
N TYR A 75 -10.52 6.67 3.37
CA TYR A 75 -10.99 7.13 2.08
C TYR A 75 -10.44 8.50 1.65
N PRO A 76 -10.59 9.59 2.44
CA PRO A 76 -10.15 10.91 2.01
C PRO A 76 -8.63 11.11 2.13
N LYS A 77 -7.94 10.45 3.08
CA LYS A 77 -6.51 10.68 3.33
C LYS A 77 -5.63 9.67 2.58
N VAL A 78 -6.02 8.40 2.50
CA VAL A 78 -5.25 7.34 1.83
C VAL A 78 -5.75 7.10 0.41
N PHE A 79 -7.01 6.68 0.22
CA PHE A 79 -7.51 6.26 -1.09
C PHE A 79 -7.47 7.39 -2.12
N LYS A 80 -8.10 8.53 -1.86
CA LYS A 80 -8.17 9.65 -2.82
C LYS A 80 -6.79 10.18 -3.26
N ASN A 81 -5.81 10.17 -2.37
CA ASN A 81 -4.48 10.73 -2.65
C ASN A 81 -3.50 9.71 -3.22
N PHE A 82 -3.65 8.42 -2.90
CA PHE A 82 -2.65 7.38 -3.18
C PHE A 82 -3.20 6.16 -3.96
N ALA A 83 -4.44 6.18 -4.46
CA ALA A 83 -5.04 5.08 -5.24
C ALA A 83 -4.13 4.50 -6.34
N LYS A 84 -3.35 5.35 -7.05
CA LYS A 84 -2.40 4.91 -8.09
C LYS A 84 -1.17 4.14 -7.59
N PHE A 85 -0.96 4.11 -6.28
CA PHE A 85 0.19 3.49 -5.62
C PHE A 85 -0.19 2.29 -4.73
N ILE A 86 -1.48 1.97 -4.62
CA ILE A 86 -1.98 0.96 -3.68
C ILE A 86 -3.01 0.04 -4.35
N ASN A 87 -2.92 -1.26 -4.08
CA ASN A 87 -4.00 -2.21 -4.34
C ASN A 87 -4.70 -2.46 -3.02
N ILE A 88 -6.04 -2.43 -2.98
CA ILE A 88 -6.79 -2.59 -1.74
C ILE A 88 -7.75 -3.76 -1.83
N GLU A 89 -7.73 -4.59 -0.78
CA GLU A 89 -8.71 -5.63 -0.50
C GLU A 89 -9.41 -5.26 0.81
N LEU A 90 -10.75 -5.28 0.83
CA LEU A 90 -11.53 -5.01 2.04
C LEU A 90 -12.31 -6.27 2.39
N VAL A 91 -12.17 -6.76 3.63
CA VAL A 91 -12.80 -8.00 4.08
C VAL A 91 -13.74 -7.68 5.26
N PRO A 92 -15.07 -7.70 5.07
CA PRO A 92 -16.04 -7.18 6.03
C PRO A 92 -16.46 -8.24 7.05
N PHE A 93 -15.49 -8.95 7.61
CA PHE A 93 -15.71 -10.06 8.54
C PHE A 93 -15.44 -9.64 10.00
N GLY A 94 -14.26 -9.08 10.28
CA GLY A 94 -13.89 -8.59 11.61
C GLY A 94 -14.04 -9.65 12.70
N ASN A 95 -14.79 -9.35 13.77
CA ASN A 95 -15.02 -10.27 14.88
C ASN A 95 -16.27 -11.15 14.72
N ALA A 96 -16.92 -11.11 13.55
CA ALA A 96 -18.08 -11.95 13.27
C ALA A 96 -17.73 -13.44 13.42
N LYS A 97 -18.72 -14.24 13.84
CA LYS A 97 -18.59 -15.70 13.92
C LYS A 97 -19.50 -16.34 12.89
N ILE A 98 -18.99 -17.34 12.17
CA ILE A 98 -19.79 -18.14 11.24
C ILE A 98 -20.68 -19.07 12.08
N THR A 99 -21.94 -18.65 12.28
CA THR A 99 -22.96 -19.39 13.04
C THR A 99 -24.01 -20.05 12.16
N SER A 100 -23.89 -19.92 10.83
CA SER A 100 -24.87 -20.43 9.86
C SER A 100 -24.18 -21.10 8.67
N THR A 101 -24.94 -21.92 7.95
CA THR A 101 -24.51 -22.60 6.71
C THR A 101 -24.50 -21.69 5.47
N VAL A 102 -24.67 -20.36 5.63
CA VAL A 102 -24.66 -19.41 4.51
C VAL A 102 -23.23 -19.31 3.94
N PRO A 103 -23.02 -19.53 2.63
CA PRO A 103 -21.69 -19.37 2.02
C PRO A 103 -21.13 -17.97 2.24
N PHE A 104 -19.82 -17.90 2.54
CA PHE A 104 -19.11 -16.67 2.91
C PHE A 104 -19.34 -15.51 1.92
N GLU A 105 -19.25 -15.79 0.62
CA GLU A 105 -19.49 -14.84 -0.48
C GLU A 105 -20.86 -14.14 -0.38
N ASN A 106 -21.90 -14.91 -0.06
CA ASN A 106 -23.28 -14.41 0.09
C ASN A 106 -23.50 -13.65 1.41
N ALA A 107 -22.65 -13.85 2.42
CA ALA A 107 -22.64 -13.06 3.65
C ALA A 107 -21.93 -11.72 3.42
N THR A 108 -20.74 -11.75 2.82
CA THR A 108 -19.89 -10.60 2.50
C THR A 108 -20.63 -9.53 1.69
N ALA A 109 -21.27 -9.91 0.58
CA ALA A 109 -22.03 -8.97 -0.25
C ALA A 109 -23.20 -8.30 0.50
N LYS A 110 -23.88 -9.04 1.39
CA LYS A 110 -24.98 -8.51 2.23
C LYS A 110 -24.49 -7.57 3.33
N CYS A 111 -23.29 -7.80 3.86
CA CYS A 111 -22.65 -6.90 4.81
C CYS A 111 -22.30 -5.57 4.12
N PHE A 112 -21.69 -5.62 2.94
CA PHE A 112 -21.33 -4.43 2.18
C PHE A 112 -22.54 -3.59 1.74
N SER A 113 -23.63 -4.21 1.28
CA SER A 113 -24.85 -3.50 0.87
C SER A 113 -25.58 -2.78 2.02
N ARG A 114 -25.12 -2.91 3.27
CA ARG A 114 -25.70 -2.31 4.47
C ARG A 114 -24.80 -1.30 5.18
N LEU A 115 -23.63 -1.00 4.62
CA LEU A 115 -22.77 0.05 5.16
C LEU A 115 -23.45 1.43 5.01
N PRO A 116 -23.57 2.22 6.09
CA PRO A 116 -24.14 3.57 6.05
C PRO A 116 -23.11 4.59 5.56
N ILE A 117 -22.64 4.42 4.32
CA ILE A 117 -21.54 5.17 3.70
C ILE A 117 -22.02 5.87 2.43
N SER A 118 -21.26 6.86 1.94
CA SER A 118 -21.58 7.50 0.66
C SER A 118 -21.40 6.54 -0.51
N GLU A 119 -22.11 6.78 -1.62
CA GLU A 119 -21.95 5.96 -2.84
C GLU A 119 -20.51 5.95 -3.38
N GLU A 120 -19.75 7.03 -3.15
CA GLU A 120 -18.35 7.13 -3.56
C GLU A 120 -17.48 6.07 -2.86
N VAL A 121 -17.68 5.93 -1.54
CA VAL A 121 -17.04 4.90 -0.72
C VAL A 121 -17.62 3.52 -1.08
N GLN A 122 -18.94 3.40 -1.24
CA GLN A 122 -19.61 2.16 -1.66
C GLN A 122 -19.03 1.60 -2.98
N ARG A 123 -18.76 2.48 -3.95
CA ARG A 123 -18.13 2.12 -5.24
C ARG A 123 -16.67 1.69 -5.08
N MET A 124 -15.87 2.37 -4.24
CA MET A 124 -14.52 1.89 -3.88
C MET A 124 -14.57 0.48 -3.31
N ILE A 125 -15.46 0.25 -2.33
CA ILE A 125 -15.59 -1.04 -1.67
C ILE A 125 -15.98 -2.14 -2.65
N GLN A 126 -17.01 -1.91 -3.48
CA GLN A 126 -17.44 -2.86 -4.51
C GLN A 126 -16.38 -3.07 -5.61
N PHE A 127 -15.47 -2.12 -5.83
CA PHE A 127 -14.33 -2.31 -6.73
C PHE A 127 -13.27 -3.22 -6.11
N ALA A 128 -12.93 -3.02 -4.83
CA ALA A 128 -12.03 -3.90 -4.07
C ALA A 128 -12.57 -5.34 -4.01
N ASP A 129 -13.87 -5.52 -3.78
CA ASP A 129 -14.55 -6.83 -3.73
C ASP A 129 -14.63 -7.52 -5.11
N LYS A 130 -14.53 -6.74 -6.20
CA LYS A 130 -14.44 -7.24 -7.58
C LYS A 130 -13.02 -7.63 -7.99
N ILE A 131 -12.01 -7.47 -7.13
CA ILE A 131 -10.67 -8.04 -7.33
C ILE A 131 -10.73 -9.51 -6.86
N PRO A 132 -10.71 -10.52 -7.75
CA PRO A 132 -10.90 -11.89 -7.32
C PRO A 132 -9.74 -12.37 -6.44
N PRO A 133 -9.99 -13.16 -5.37
CA PRO A 133 -8.95 -13.71 -4.49
C PRO A 133 -8.00 -14.71 -5.19
N TYR A 134 -8.23 -14.98 -6.49
CA TYR A 134 -7.46 -15.85 -7.37
C TYR A 134 -6.26 -15.16 -8.05
N TRP A 135 -6.07 -13.84 -7.94
CA TRP A 135 -4.82 -13.16 -8.36
C TRP A 135 -3.58 -13.51 -7.50
N ARG A 136 -3.69 -14.58 -6.70
CA ARG A 136 -2.72 -15.03 -5.69
C ARG A 136 -1.46 -15.66 -6.28
N HIS A 137 -1.51 -16.19 -7.51
CA HIS A 137 -0.34 -16.76 -8.20
C HIS A 137 -0.40 -16.57 -9.73
N GLY A 138 0.39 -15.62 -10.26
CA GLY A 138 0.83 -15.63 -11.67
C GLY A 138 0.04 -14.76 -12.67
N ASN A 139 0.72 -13.73 -13.17
CA ASN A 139 0.64 -13.16 -14.53
C ASN A 139 -0.73 -12.98 -15.24
N ARG A 140 -1.24 -11.72 -15.28
CA ARG A 140 -1.69 -11.02 -16.51
C ARG A 140 -2.12 -9.56 -16.29
N LEU A 141 -2.76 -9.24 -15.15
CA LEU A 141 -3.70 -8.12 -14.95
C LEU A 141 -5.04 -8.31 -15.69
N PRO A 142 -6.18 -7.82 -15.17
CA PRO A 142 -7.42 -7.68 -15.93
C PRO A 142 -7.44 -6.36 -16.71
N VAL A 143 -8.03 -6.38 -17.90
CA VAL A 143 -8.22 -5.20 -18.76
C VAL A 143 -9.32 -4.31 -18.17
N PHE A 144 -8.95 -3.42 -17.24
CA PHE A 144 -9.86 -2.41 -16.68
C PHE A 144 -9.29 -0.97 -16.71
N GLU A 145 -8.14 -0.78 -17.37
CA GLU A 145 -7.55 0.53 -17.68
C GLU A 145 -8.42 1.37 -18.66
N GLN A 146 -9.38 0.75 -19.36
CA GLN A 146 -10.03 1.35 -20.54
C GLN A 146 -11.34 2.10 -20.26
N ASP A 147 -11.97 1.93 -19.09
CA ASP A 147 -13.26 2.55 -18.80
C ASP A 147 -13.15 3.77 -17.87
N LEU A 148 -12.08 3.88 -17.05
CA LEU A 148 -11.78 5.12 -16.33
C LEU A 148 -11.20 6.22 -17.25
N ALA A 149 -10.57 5.85 -18.36
CA ALA A 149 -10.06 6.78 -19.36
C ALA A 149 -11.13 7.23 -20.39
N ARG A 150 -12.34 6.65 -20.38
CA ARG A 150 -13.34 6.90 -21.43
C ARG A 150 -14.28 8.08 -21.15
N ASN A 151 -14.40 8.51 -19.88
CA ASN A 151 -15.35 9.56 -19.48
C ASN A 151 -14.80 11.00 -19.48
N ASP A 152 -13.52 11.21 -19.81
CA ASP A 152 -12.89 12.54 -19.96
C ASP A 152 -12.87 13.05 -21.43
N THR A 153 -13.76 12.53 -22.28
CA THR A 153 -13.91 13.00 -23.69
C THR A 153 -15.14 13.89 -23.89
N GLY A 154 -15.24 14.93 -23.07
CA GLY A 154 -16.12 16.09 -23.31
C GLY A 154 -15.27 17.36 -23.44
N PRO A 155 -15.42 18.18 -24.50
CA PRO A 155 -14.70 19.45 -24.59
C PRO A 155 -15.17 20.39 -23.48
N LEU A 156 -14.21 21.03 -22.80
CA LEU A 156 -14.49 22.15 -21.90
C LEU A 156 -15.26 23.24 -22.66
N PRO A 157 -16.42 23.70 -22.17
CA PRO A 157 -17.07 24.87 -22.74
C PRO A 157 -16.16 26.09 -22.59
N ILE A 158 -15.85 26.73 -23.72
CA ILE A 158 -15.29 28.07 -23.76
C ILE A 158 -16.46 28.98 -24.11
N ASP A 159 -16.93 29.74 -23.13
CA ASP A 159 -17.67 31.01 -23.17
C ASP A 159 -18.48 31.19 -21.86
#